data_AF-A0A0B6WU44-F1
#
_entry.id   AF-A0A0B6WU44-F1
#
_cell.length_a   1.000
_cell.length_b   1.000
_cell.length_c   1.000
_cell.angle_alpha   90.00
_cell.angle_beta   90.00
_cell.angle_gamma   90.00
#
_symmetry.space_group_name_H-M   'P 1'
#
loop_
_entity.id
_entity.type
_entity.pdbx_description
1 polymer ?
#
loop_
_entity_poly.entity_id
_entity_poly.type
_entity_poly.pdbx_seq_one_letter_code
_entity_poly.pdbx_strand_id
1 'polypeptide(L)'
;MTMFCPVCEAEYEPGITRCPDDGAELVERLTPEVTAHDHSEARFVPLHAFGNPAEAEMVADILQKNGIRAVVQSGGADAFAPLLSSAALGSSVLIDERDLDRAREIYQAFFGEDETPLTGSAEDGERS
;
A
#
# COMPACT_ATOMS: atom_id res chain seq x y z
N MET A 1 -17.27 20.34 -22.30
CA MET A 1 -17.26 18.98 -21.75
C MET A 1 -15.91 18.79 -21.09
N THR A 2 -15.86 18.41 -19.82
CA THR A 2 -14.63 17.98 -19.16
C THR A 2 -14.40 16.50 -19.47
N MET A 3 -13.14 16.08 -19.41
CA MET A 3 -12.71 14.70 -19.61
C MET A 3 -12.17 14.15 -18.28
N PHE A 4 -12.31 12.87 -18.02
CA PHE A 4 -11.94 12.24 -16.75
C PHE A 4 -11.03 11.03 -16.99
N CYS A 5 -10.00 10.86 -16.16
CA CYS A 5 -9.21 9.63 -16.19
C CYS A 5 -9.95 8.52 -15.45
N PRO A 6 -10.19 7.33 -16.05
CA PRO A 6 -10.82 6.21 -15.37
C PRO A 6 -9.94 5.56 -14.29
N VAL A 7 -8.65 5.92 -14.20
CA VAL A 7 -7.67 5.36 -13.26
C VAL A 7 -7.46 6.26 -12.05
N CYS A 8 -7.02 7.51 -12.25
CA CYS A 8 -6.79 8.46 -11.15
C CYS A 8 -7.98 9.39 -10.86
N GLU A 9 -9.05 9.34 -11.66
CA GLU A 9 -10.26 10.15 -11.52
C GLU A 9 -10.04 11.67 -11.63
N ALA A 10 -8.88 12.11 -12.12
CA ALA A 10 -8.59 13.51 -12.37
C ALA A 10 -9.44 14.09 -13.53
N GLU A 11 -9.79 15.37 -13.40
CA GLU A 11 -10.52 16.14 -14.41
C GLU A 11 -9.57 16.89 -15.35
N TYR A 12 -9.90 16.90 -16.64
CA TYR A 12 -9.13 17.49 -17.71
C TYR A 12 -9.97 18.38 -18.63
N GLU A 13 -9.29 19.34 -19.25
CA GLU A 13 -9.89 20.19 -20.26
C GLU A 13 -10.22 19.42 -21.55
N PRO A 14 -11.29 19.83 -22.26
CA PRO A 14 -11.62 19.26 -23.56
C PRO A 14 -10.48 19.44 -24.56
N GLY A 15 -10.04 18.33 -25.16
CA GLY A 15 -8.94 18.30 -26.14
C GLY A 15 -7.78 17.43 -25.69
N ILE A 16 -7.70 17.11 -24.39
CA ILE A 16 -6.82 16.07 -23.87
C ILE A 16 -7.58 14.75 -23.98
N THR A 17 -7.02 13.76 -24.67
CA THR A 17 -7.65 12.44 -24.87
C THR A 17 -6.95 11.33 -24.08
N ARG A 18 -5.79 11.63 -23.47
CA ARG A 18 -4.96 10.66 -22.75
C ARG A 18 -4.39 11.27 -21.49
N CYS A 19 -4.47 10.54 -20.37
CA CYS A 19 -3.90 10.97 -19.11
C CYS A 19 -2.35 10.99 -19.21
N PRO A 20 -1.68 12.10 -18.83
CA PRO A 20 -0.22 12.17 -18.85
C PRO A 20 0.45 11.34 -17.74
N ASP A 21 -0.24 11.07 -16.63
CA ASP A 21 0.27 10.27 -15.51
C ASP A 21 0.02 8.77 -15.71
N ASP A 22 -1.24 8.37 -15.97
CA ASP A 22 -1.61 6.96 -16.07
C ASP A 22 -1.49 6.39 -17.49
N GLY A 23 -1.45 7.24 -18.51
CA GLY A 23 -1.47 6.82 -19.92
C GLY A 23 -2.80 6.23 -20.38
N ALA A 24 -3.86 6.28 -19.57
CA ALA A 24 -5.21 5.81 -19.90
C ALA A 24 -5.96 6.77 -20.84
N GLU A 25 -6.92 6.25 -21.62
CA GLU A 25 -7.81 7.05 -22.45
C GLU A 25 -8.83 7.79 -21.57
N LEU A 26 -8.96 9.10 -21.77
CA LEU A 26 -9.87 9.92 -20.98
C LEU A 26 -11.30 9.78 -21.49
N VAL A 27 -12.25 9.80 -20.55
CA VAL A 27 -13.68 9.57 -20.82
C VAL A 27 -14.52 10.75 -20.38
N GLU A 28 -15.64 11.00 -21.05
CA GLU A 28 -16.47 12.17 -20.74
C GLU A 28 -17.17 12.06 -19.37
N ARG A 29 -17.33 10.83 -18.85
CA ARG A 29 -18.00 10.56 -17.58
C ARG A 29 -17.43 9.29 -16.95
N LEU A 30 -17.16 9.36 -15.65
CA LEU A 30 -16.84 8.17 -14.85
C LEU A 30 -18.13 7.37 -14.62
N THR A 31 -18.15 6.14 -15.11
CA THR A 31 -19.20 5.15 -14.84
C THR A 31 -18.57 3.93 -14.18
N PRO A 32 -19.29 3.17 -13.34
CA PRO A 32 -18.73 1.99 -12.66
C PRO A 32 -18.18 0.92 -13.60
N GLU A 33 -18.62 0.92 -14.86
CA GLU A 33 -18.18 0.04 -15.94
C GLU A 33 -16.89 0.53 -16.65
N VAL A 34 -16.60 1.84 -16.57
CA VAL A 34 -15.44 2.47 -17.23
C VAL A 34 -14.36 2.86 -16.21
N THR A 35 -14.73 3.12 -14.96
CA THR A 35 -13.75 3.29 -13.89
C THR A 35 -12.98 2.00 -13.71
N ALA A 36 -11.66 2.09 -13.64
CA ALA A 36 -10.78 0.98 -13.26
C ALA A 36 -10.90 0.65 -11.75
N HIS A 37 -12.07 0.92 -11.15
CA HIS A 37 -12.45 0.30 -9.90
C HIS A 37 -12.63 -1.17 -10.20
N ASP A 38 -11.59 -1.92 -9.90
CA ASP A 38 -11.64 -3.34 -9.93
C ASP A 38 -12.73 -3.81 -8.93
N HIS A 39 -13.88 -4.21 -9.46
CA HIS A 39 -15.02 -4.74 -8.71
C HIS A 39 -14.84 -6.24 -8.36
N SER A 40 -13.67 -6.82 -8.65
CA SER A 40 -13.35 -8.15 -8.18
C SER A 40 -13.09 -8.06 -6.67
N GLU A 41 -13.68 -8.95 -5.88
CA GLU A 41 -13.50 -8.99 -4.42
C GLU A 41 -12.00 -8.97 -4.08
N ALA A 42 -11.48 -7.80 -3.69
CA ALA A 42 -10.07 -7.59 -3.44
C ALA A 42 -9.62 -8.51 -2.29
N ARG A 43 -8.85 -9.54 -2.63
CA ARG A 43 -8.25 -10.43 -1.64
C ARG A 43 -6.99 -9.76 -1.12
N PHE A 44 -7.09 -9.18 0.08
CA PHE A 44 -5.96 -8.58 0.77
C PHE A 44 -5.05 -9.66 1.36
N VAL A 45 -3.77 -9.60 1.00
CA VAL A 45 -2.70 -10.47 1.52
C VAL A 45 -1.63 -9.64 2.21
N PRO A 46 -1.03 -10.13 3.31
CA PRO A 46 0.03 -9.41 4.00
C PRO A 46 1.33 -9.41 3.19
N LEU A 47 1.91 -8.24 2.96
CA LEU A 47 3.22 -8.07 2.32
C LEU A 47 4.35 -8.34 3.32
N HIS A 48 4.34 -7.61 4.44
CA HIS A 48 5.35 -7.72 5.49
C HIS A 48 4.77 -7.28 6.85
N ALA A 49 5.34 -7.83 7.93
CA ALA A 49 5.01 -7.44 9.30
C ALA A 49 6.09 -6.50 9.84
N PHE A 50 5.69 -5.32 10.27
CA PHE A 50 6.57 -4.28 10.77
C PHE A 50 6.50 -4.21 12.28
N GLY A 51 7.67 -4.05 12.91
CA GLY A 51 7.76 -3.81 14.36
C GLY A 51 7.32 -2.42 14.77
N ASN A 52 7.23 -1.48 13.81
CA ASN A 52 6.87 -0.09 14.03
C ASN A 52 5.72 0.34 13.09
N PRO A 53 4.61 0.91 13.62
CA PRO A 53 3.52 1.42 12.79
C PRO A 53 3.94 2.51 11.79
N ALA A 54 4.90 3.37 12.16
CA ALA A 54 5.37 4.44 11.28
C ALA A 54 6.09 3.90 10.03
N GLU A 55 6.76 2.75 10.16
CA GLU A 55 7.42 2.06 9.05
C GLU A 55 6.37 1.46 8.11
N ALA A 56 5.32 0.83 8.66
CA ALA A 56 4.21 0.31 7.88
C ALA A 56 3.46 1.42 7.11
N GLU A 57 3.23 2.58 7.73
CA GLU A 57 2.63 3.75 7.06
C GLU A 57 3.50 4.28 5.92
N MET A 58 4.82 4.36 6.12
CA MET A 58 5.75 4.80 5.08
C MET A 58 5.72 3.86 3.87
N VAL A 59 5.74 2.55 4.10
CA VAL A 59 5.66 1.54 3.03
C VAL A 59 4.31 1.64 2.30
N ALA A 60 3.21 1.76 3.04
CA ALA A 60 1.89 1.90 2.44
C ALA A 60 1.75 3.17 1.57
N ASP A 61 2.34 4.29 1.99
CA ASP A 61 2.36 5.53 1.21
C ASP A 61 3.16 5.38 -0.11
N ILE A 62 4.33 4.75 -0.05
CA ILE A 62 5.14 4.49 -1.26
C ILE A 62 4.39 3.59 -2.24
N LEU A 63 3.76 2.51 -1.75
CA LEU A 63 2.99 1.60 -2.59
C LEU A 63 1.81 2.32 -3.25
N GLN A 64 1.07 3.13 -2.49
CA GLN A 64 -0.05 3.94 -3.01
C GLN A 64 0.41 4.94 -4.07
N LYS A 65 1.55 5.62 -3.86
CA LYS A 65 2.15 6.53 -4.85
C LYS A 65 2.56 5.82 -6.15
N ASN A 66 2.78 4.51 -6.11
CA ASN A 66 3.08 3.68 -7.28
C ASN A 66 1.83 3.00 -7.87
N GLY A 67 0.64 3.42 -7.44
CA GLY A 67 -0.64 2.91 -7.94
C GLY A 67 -1.05 1.56 -7.33
N ILE A 68 -0.40 1.11 -6.25
CA ILE A 68 -0.75 -0.13 -5.57
C ILE A 68 -1.62 0.16 -4.36
N ARG A 69 -2.80 -0.47 -4.32
CA ARG A 69 -3.70 -0.35 -3.17
C ARG A 69 -3.10 -1.07 -1.96
N ALA A 70 -2.64 -0.30 -0.98
CA ALA A 70 -2.07 -0.80 0.27
C ALA A 70 -2.86 -0.26 1.47
N VAL A 71 -3.06 -1.08 2.50
CA VAL A 71 -3.71 -0.69 3.76
C VAL A 71 -2.86 -1.17 4.94
N VAL A 72 -2.72 -0.32 5.96
CA VAL A 72 -2.01 -0.68 7.19
C VAL A 72 -2.99 -1.28 8.18
N GLN A 73 -2.74 -2.52 8.57
CA GLN A 73 -3.42 -3.19 9.68
C GLN A 73 -2.51 -3.14 10.90
N SER A 74 -2.76 -2.20 11.81
CA SER A 74 -2.11 -2.19 13.11
C SER A 74 -2.68 -3.30 13.98
N GLY A 75 -1.84 -4.18 14.49
CA GLY A 75 -2.23 -5.18 15.50
C GLY A 75 -2.74 -4.44 16.74
N GLY A 76 -4.05 -4.33 16.86
CA GLY A 76 -4.67 -3.48 17.87
C GLY A 76 -6.19 -3.51 17.80
N ALA A 77 -6.75 -4.62 18.27
CA ALA A 77 -8.14 -4.76 18.71
C ALA A 77 -9.24 -4.42 17.68
N ASP A 78 -9.64 -5.43 16.90
CA ASP A 78 -11.07 -5.71 16.81
C ASP A 78 -11.62 -5.78 18.24
N ALA A 79 -12.67 -5.01 18.52
CA ALA A 79 -13.20 -4.70 19.84
C ALA A 79 -13.74 -5.90 20.67
N PHE A 80 -13.31 -7.13 20.38
CA PHE A 80 -13.85 -8.38 20.92
C PHE A 80 -12.84 -9.49 21.24
N ALA A 81 -11.53 -9.20 21.39
CA ALA A 81 -10.57 -10.23 21.84
C ALA A 81 -9.80 -9.85 23.13
N PRO A 82 -10.38 -10.04 24.33
CA PRO A 82 -9.71 -9.68 25.60
C PRO A 82 -8.68 -10.70 26.12
N LEU A 83 -8.32 -11.77 25.40
CA LEU A 83 -7.70 -12.95 26.06
C LEU A 83 -6.57 -13.67 25.30
N LEU A 84 -5.97 -13.09 24.26
CA LEU A 84 -4.76 -13.68 23.64
C LEU A 84 -3.69 -12.58 23.52
N SER A 85 -2.84 -12.49 24.53
CA SER A 85 -1.51 -13.10 24.53
C SER A 85 -0.47 -12.11 24.02
N SER A 86 0.48 -11.81 24.91
CA SER A 86 1.60 -10.89 24.84
C SER A 86 2.66 -11.22 23.76
N ALA A 87 2.25 -11.54 22.53
CA ALA A 87 3.17 -11.81 21.43
C ALA A 87 2.73 -11.08 20.15
N ALA A 88 3.51 -10.05 19.79
CA ALA A 88 3.57 -9.39 18.50
C ALA A 88 2.35 -8.54 18.06
N LEU A 89 2.13 -7.40 18.72
CA LEU A 89 1.36 -6.30 18.12
C LEU A 89 2.28 -5.52 17.17
N GLY A 90 2.60 -6.12 16.02
CA GLY A 90 3.21 -5.43 14.89
C GLY A 90 2.12 -4.82 13.99
N SER A 91 2.51 -3.87 13.15
CA SER A 91 1.65 -3.37 12.07
C SER A 91 1.98 -4.13 10.79
N SER A 92 0.99 -4.62 10.06
CA SER A 92 1.18 -5.27 8.76
C SER A 92 0.65 -4.41 7.63
N VAL A 93 1.32 -4.41 6.49
CA VAL A 93 0.80 -3.79 5.26
C VAL A 93 0.11 -4.88 4.45
N LEU A 94 -1.19 -4.72 4.21
CA LEU A 94 -1.98 -5.59 3.36
C LEU A 94 -2.11 -4.98 1.98
N ILE A 95 -1.99 -5.81 0.95
CA ILE A 95 -2.07 -5.40 -0.45
C ILE A 95 -2.96 -6.37 -1.21
N ASP A 96 -3.45 -5.95 -2.37
CA ASP A 96 -4.17 -6.86 -3.26
C ASP A 96 -3.25 -7.99 -3.73
N GLU A 97 -3.72 -9.24 -3.68
CA GLU A 97 -2.97 -10.43 -4.11
C GLU A 97 -2.39 -10.28 -5.53
N ARG A 98 -3.05 -9.53 -6.41
CA ARG A 98 -2.61 -9.32 -7.80
C ARG A 98 -1.41 -8.40 -7.91
N ASP A 99 -1.31 -7.43 -7.00
CA ASP A 99 -0.20 -6.49 -6.95
C ASP A 99 0.91 -6.97 -6.02
N LEU A 100 0.79 -8.17 -5.41
CA LEU A 100 1.79 -8.71 -4.46
C LEU A 100 3.20 -8.75 -5.04
N ASP A 101 3.34 -9.23 -6.28
CA ASP A 101 4.64 -9.34 -6.94
C ASP A 101 5.25 -7.95 -7.20
N ARG A 102 4.44 -7.04 -7.73
CA ARG A 102 4.85 -5.65 -8.02
C ARG A 102 5.17 -4.86 -6.75
N ALA A 103 4.36 -5.03 -5.70
CA ALA A 103 4.57 -4.39 -4.41
C ALA A 103 5.86 -4.87 -3.75
N ARG A 104 6.19 -6.16 -3.89
CA ARG A 104 7.43 -6.72 -3.40
C ARG A 104 8.64 -6.18 -4.18
N GLU A 105 8.53 -6.02 -5.49
CA GLU A 105 9.59 -5.40 -6.30
C GLU A 105 9.85 -3.95 -5.86
N ILE A 106 8.79 -3.15 -5.71
CA ILE A 106 8.90 -1.76 -5.22
C ILE A 106 9.47 -1.74 -3.81
N TYR A 107 8.97 -2.58 -2.91
CA TYR A 107 9.50 -2.67 -1.55
C TYR A 107 11.01 -2.98 -1.55
N GLN A 108 11.45 -3.95 -2.35
CA GLN A 108 12.87 -4.28 -2.46
C GLN A 108 13.69 -3.16 -3.11
N ALA A 109 13.14 -2.44 -4.10
CA ALA A 109 13.85 -1.33 -4.74
C ALA A 109 14.03 -0.12 -3.80
N PHE A 110 13.11 0.10 -2.86
CA PHE A 110 13.15 1.23 -1.92
C PHE A 110 13.80 0.88 -0.57
N PHE A 111 13.73 -0.38 -0.14
CA PHE A 111 14.16 -0.82 1.20
C PHE A 111 15.12 -2.01 1.19
N GLY A 112 15.32 -2.69 0.05
CA GLY A 112 16.15 -3.89 -0.06
C GLY A 112 17.67 -3.65 -0.11
N GLU A 113 18.13 -2.40 -0.25
CA GLU A 113 19.56 -2.07 -0.09
C GLU A 113 19.95 -1.76 1.37
N ASP A 114 18.95 -1.56 2.25
CA ASP A 114 19.11 -1.28 3.69
C ASP A 114 18.46 -2.38 4.55
N GLU A 115 18.72 -3.65 4.24
CA GLU A 115 18.46 -4.76 5.17
C GLU A 115 19.46 -4.78 6.37
N THR A 116 19.88 -3.59 6.84
CA THR A 116 20.19 -3.43 8.26
C THR A 116 18.88 -3.14 8.98
N PRO A 117 18.38 -4.07 9.81
CA PRO A 117 17.20 -3.82 10.61
C PRO A 117 17.45 -2.53 11.40
N LEU A 118 16.51 -1.58 11.36
CA LEU A 118 16.41 -0.54 12.38
C LEU A 118 15.97 -1.14 13.73
N THR A 119 16.34 -2.40 14.02
CA THR A 119 16.49 -2.87 15.39
C THR A 119 17.80 -2.27 15.86
N GLY A 120 17.73 -1.18 16.63
CA GLY A 120 18.86 -0.82 17.47
C GLY A 120 19.30 -2.08 18.20
N SER A 121 20.51 -2.54 17.92
CA SER A 121 21.09 -3.66 18.60
C SER A 121 20.98 -3.41 20.11
N ALA A 122 20.18 -4.22 20.81
CA ALA A 122 20.37 -4.43 22.22
C ALA A 122 21.67 -5.23 22.36
N GLU A 123 22.80 -4.55 22.20
CA GLU A 123 24.11 -5.11 22.51
C GLU A 123 24.26 -5.00 24.02
N ASP A 124 23.89 -6.08 24.68
CA ASP A 124 24.37 -6.46 26.00
C ASP A 124 25.87 -6.17 26.10
N GLY A 125 26.21 -5.08 26.78
CA GLY A 125 27.56 -4.67 27.13
C GLY A 125 27.91 -5.12 28.54
N GLU A 126 27.76 -6.42 28.83
CA GLU A 126 28.45 -7.05 29.95
C GLU A 126 29.95 -7.04 29.64
N ARG A 127 30.69 -6.10 30.23
CA ARG A 127 32.16 -6.17 30.27
C ARG A 127 32.65 -5.86 31.68
N SER A 128 33.12 -6.95 32.28
CA SER A 128 33.81 -7.15 33.55
C SER A 128 34.78 -6.05 33.98
#